data_AF-A0A9E2RAQ3-F1
#
_entry.id   AF-A0A9E2RAQ3-F1
#
_cell.length_a   1.000
_cell.length_b   1.000
_cell.length_c   1.000
_cell.angle_alpha   90.00
_cell.angle_beta   90.00
_cell.angle_gamma   90.00
#
_symmetry.space_group_name_H-M   'P 1'
#
loop_
_entity.id
_entity.type
_entity.pdbx_description
1 polymer ?
#
loop_
_entity_poly.entity_id
_entity_poly.type
_entity_poly.pdbx_seq_one_letter_code
_entity_poly.pdbx_strand_id
1 'polypeptide(L)'
;MSHTNHSTHGIHGLIFGAWGTPLARTRGVELGAPWPSGSMRTMTLALAGRVVKARSAAGGEASARQWLQKTDWPARPIRVGIGIADELAELILDAPGATDVEWFSVPRNQEAEKLCRSYGLDAVITSDRDGGITITTLENRGMDATWYDWGNSAPLSYVTAFPVRLDCSQVTLAGNPDGEPWLDAAQAVVVRALIEAAAVLSRSPSRVTIDDELQGRRALGIARAKQSGFGRYPTGRDPVQYVLKRLVFVIEHASRGTVAATHAERAAARVAAAFLATPLAKVDDITRLRGLETAARVAGDEPEVMLRLAAVRFSCMRDVAALDALLRADRMLRNAQMHPGIDNLAFLMSELEHGTDEPLTLGRVAAGITLLSAGKSLSELAYLRDEVLDDMRFSRWLSGREQDQALLVDIFRNLERSRRSEKLALPRSEHGDQSRQAA
;
A
#
# COMPACT_ATOMS: atom_id res chain seq x y z
N MET A 1 7.63 -45.13 48.67
CA MET A 1 6.55 -45.78 47.89
C MET A 1 5.39 -44.81 47.75
N SER A 2 5.39 -44.04 46.67
CA SER A 2 4.19 -43.43 46.05
C SER A 2 4.69 -42.59 44.87
N HIS A 3 4.49 -43.11 43.66
CA HIS A 3 4.78 -42.40 42.42
C HIS A 3 3.64 -41.44 42.11
N THR A 4 3.93 -40.14 42.03
CA THR A 4 3.04 -39.14 41.44
C THR A 4 3.49 -38.85 40.01
N ASN A 5 2.64 -39.25 39.06
CA ASN A 5 2.75 -38.93 37.64
C ASN A 5 2.51 -37.43 37.41
N HIS A 6 3.44 -36.77 36.72
CA HIS A 6 3.17 -35.52 36.02
C HIS A 6 3.08 -35.80 34.52
N SER A 7 1.86 -35.74 34.00
CA SER A 7 1.56 -35.76 32.58
C SER A 7 1.63 -34.33 32.04
N THR A 8 2.68 -34.05 31.27
CA THR A 8 2.78 -32.89 30.40
C THR A 8 1.87 -33.10 29.19
N HIS A 9 0.73 -32.42 29.15
CA HIS A 9 -0.08 -32.28 27.94
C HIS A 9 0.42 -31.04 27.17
N GLY A 10 1.33 -31.27 26.24
CA GLY A 10 1.66 -30.33 25.18
C GLY A 10 0.51 -30.27 24.18
N ILE A 11 -0.23 -29.17 24.17
CA ILE A 11 -1.21 -28.86 23.13
C ILE A 11 -0.42 -28.36 21.91
N HIS A 12 -0.06 -29.27 21.02
CA HIS A 12 0.28 -28.94 19.64
C HIS A 12 -1.01 -28.58 18.91
N GLY A 13 -1.32 -27.28 18.88
CA GLY A 13 -2.39 -26.72 18.06
C GLY A 13 -2.02 -26.81 16.57
N LEU A 14 -2.52 -27.83 15.90
CA LEU A 14 -2.63 -27.93 14.45
C LEU A 14 -3.54 -26.80 13.93
N ILE A 15 -2.94 -25.74 13.39
CA ILE A 15 -3.60 -24.81 12.45
C ILE A 15 -2.71 -24.70 11.22
N PHE A 16 -2.81 -25.69 10.34
CA PHE A 16 -2.37 -25.56 8.95
C PHE A 16 -3.63 -25.49 8.08
N GLY A 17 -4.14 -24.27 7.91
CA GLY A 17 -5.14 -23.95 6.90
C GLY A 17 -4.46 -23.79 5.55
N ALA A 18 -4.84 -24.63 4.60
CA ALA A 18 -4.28 -24.76 3.26
C ALA A 18 -4.19 -23.45 2.47
N TRP A 19 -2.97 -22.94 2.31
CA TRP A 19 -2.62 -21.97 1.27
C TRP A 19 -1.24 -22.32 0.70
N GLY A 20 -1.23 -22.89 -0.51
CA GLY A 20 0.00 -23.06 -1.28
C GLY A 20 0.04 -24.36 -2.07
N THR A 21 -0.54 -24.37 -3.27
CA THR A 21 0.00 -25.20 -4.34
C THR A 21 1.37 -24.62 -4.73
N PRO A 22 2.45 -25.40 -4.79
CA PRO A 22 3.73 -24.91 -5.29
C PRO A 22 3.57 -24.62 -6.79
N LEU A 23 3.66 -23.35 -7.19
CA LEU A 23 3.85 -22.98 -8.59
C LEU A 23 5.27 -23.39 -9.00
N ALA A 24 5.38 -24.02 -10.17
CA ALA A 24 6.63 -24.56 -10.69
C ALA A 24 7.71 -23.46 -10.80
N ARG A 25 8.90 -23.72 -10.24
CA ARG A 25 10.10 -22.88 -10.38
C ARG A 25 10.59 -22.92 -11.84
N THR A 26 10.42 -21.84 -12.59
CA THR A 26 11.19 -21.57 -13.80
C THR A 26 12.51 -20.90 -13.38
N ARG A 27 13.55 -21.71 -13.14
CA ARG A 27 14.92 -21.22 -12.94
C ARG A 27 15.57 -21.01 -14.31
N GLY A 28 15.74 -19.75 -14.70
CA GLY A 28 16.53 -19.36 -15.86
C GLY A 28 16.62 -17.83 -15.94
N VAL A 29 17.77 -17.26 -15.58
CA VAL A 29 18.09 -15.87 -15.89
C VAL A 29 18.56 -15.86 -17.34
N GLU A 30 17.62 -15.68 -18.28
CA GLU A 30 17.95 -15.52 -19.69
C GLU A 30 18.23 -14.04 -20.00
N LEU A 31 19.23 -13.78 -20.85
CA LEU A 31 19.36 -12.50 -21.55
C LEU A 31 18.19 -12.40 -22.53
N GLY A 32 17.07 -11.86 -22.04
CA GLY A 32 15.78 -11.92 -22.72
C GLY A 32 15.80 -11.30 -24.13
N ALA A 33 15.46 -12.11 -25.13
CA ALA A 33 15.00 -11.60 -26.43
C ALA A 33 13.67 -10.82 -26.23
N PRO A 34 13.42 -9.75 -27.00
CA PRO A 34 12.19 -8.98 -26.86
C PRO A 34 10.96 -9.87 -27.13
N TRP A 35 9.96 -9.75 -26.27
CA TRP A 35 8.66 -10.39 -26.50
C TRP A 35 8.01 -9.77 -27.74
N PRO A 36 7.38 -10.55 -28.63
CA PRO A 36 7.22 -12.01 -28.62
C PRO A 36 8.39 -12.75 -29.32
N SER A 37 9.00 -13.74 -28.66
CA SER A 37 10.14 -14.51 -29.19
C SER A 37 9.76 -15.68 -30.11
N GLY A 38 8.48 -15.87 -30.42
CA GLY A 38 8.00 -16.88 -31.37
C GLY A 38 7.52 -16.26 -32.69
N SER A 39 8.10 -16.65 -33.81
CA SER A 39 7.89 -16.04 -35.15
C SER A 39 6.42 -15.85 -35.56
N MET A 40 5.53 -16.81 -35.25
CA MET A 40 4.08 -16.69 -35.52
C MET A 40 3.35 -15.70 -34.61
N ARG A 41 3.77 -15.59 -33.33
CA ARG A 41 3.22 -14.59 -32.40
C ARG A 41 3.67 -13.19 -32.78
N THR A 42 4.90 -13.04 -33.27
CA THR A 42 5.45 -11.76 -33.74
C THR A 42 4.68 -11.20 -34.94
N MET A 43 4.38 -12.04 -35.94
CA MET A 43 3.57 -11.60 -37.09
C MET A 43 2.14 -11.21 -36.69
N THR A 44 1.50 -12.00 -35.83
CA THR A 44 0.12 -11.74 -35.39
C THR A 44 0.02 -10.45 -34.57
N LEU A 45 0.97 -10.22 -33.65
CA LEU A 45 1.04 -9.01 -32.84
C LEU A 45 1.39 -7.78 -33.69
N ALA A 46 2.25 -7.91 -34.70
CA ALA A 46 2.57 -6.82 -35.62
C ALA A 46 1.36 -6.40 -36.49
N LEU A 47 0.60 -7.37 -37.01
CA LEU A 47 -0.63 -7.10 -37.79
C LEU A 47 -1.70 -6.43 -36.93
N ALA A 48 -1.96 -6.94 -35.74
CA ALA A 48 -2.94 -6.34 -34.85
C ALA A 48 -2.49 -4.98 -34.28
N GLY A 49 -1.18 -4.76 -34.08
CA GLY A 49 -0.64 -3.44 -33.79
C GLY A 49 -0.93 -2.41 -34.90
N ARG A 50 -0.87 -2.82 -36.18
CA ARG A 50 -1.29 -1.95 -37.30
C ARG A 50 -2.78 -1.63 -37.26
N VAL A 51 -3.63 -2.62 -36.93
CA VAL A 51 -5.09 -2.40 -36.79
C VAL A 51 -5.39 -1.43 -35.64
N VAL A 52 -4.71 -1.55 -34.50
CA VAL A 52 -4.90 -0.65 -33.36
C VAL A 52 -4.42 0.76 -33.68
N LYS A 53 -3.28 0.92 -34.36
CA LYS A 53 -2.80 2.23 -34.82
C LYS A 53 -3.76 2.87 -35.81
N ALA A 54 -4.28 2.10 -36.77
CA ALA A 54 -5.29 2.57 -37.71
C ALA A 54 -6.59 3.00 -37.01
N ARG A 55 -7.04 2.25 -35.99
CA ARG A 55 -8.22 2.61 -35.19
C ARG A 55 -8.01 3.82 -34.29
N SER A 56 -6.83 3.97 -33.69
CA SER A 56 -6.48 5.16 -32.91
C SER A 56 -6.50 6.41 -33.79
N ALA A 57 -6.00 6.32 -35.03
CA ALA A 57 -6.07 7.39 -36.00
C ALA A 57 -7.52 7.72 -36.45
N ALA A 58 -8.39 6.71 -36.56
CA ALA A 58 -9.75 6.88 -37.06
C ALA A 58 -10.80 7.25 -35.98
N GLY A 59 -10.58 6.88 -34.72
CA GLY A 59 -11.57 7.03 -33.64
C GLY A 59 -10.99 7.33 -32.25
N GLY A 60 -9.71 7.69 -32.17
CA GLY A 60 -9.02 8.05 -30.95
C GLY A 60 -8.60 6.86 -30.07
N GLU A 61 -7.77 7.15 -29.07
CA GLU A 61 -7.21 6.19 -28.11
C GLU A 61 -8.29 5.43 -27.33
N ALA A 62 -9.43 6.06 -27.02
CA ALA A 62 -10.55 5.40 -26.34
C ALA A 62 -11.11 4.20 -27.13
N SER A 63 -11.24 4.34 -28.46
CA SER A 63 -11.75 3.26 -29.33
C SER A 63 -10.77 2.09 -29.40
N ALA A 64 -9.47 2.39 -29.50
CA ALA A 64 -8.39 1.39 -29.45
C ALA A 64 -8.40 0.60 -28.13
N ARG A 65 -8.47 1.28 -26.97
CA ARG A 65 -8.56 0.62 -25.66
C ARG A 65 -9.82 -0.22 -25.52
N GLN A 66 -10.96 0.27 -25.99
CA GLN A 66 -12.21 -0.50 -25.95
C GLN A 66 -12.09 -1.79 -26.81
N TRP A 67 -11.43 -1.72 -27.96
CA TRP A 67 -11.18 -2.90 -28.79
C TRP A 67 -10.22 -3.89 -28.12
N LEU A 68 -9.12 -3.42 -27.52
CA LEU A 68 -8.18 -4.25 -26.75
C LEU A 68 -8.82 -4.88 -25.50
N GLN A 69 -9.87 -4.25 -24.96
CA GLN A 69 -10.66 -4.81 -23.86
C GLN A 69 -11.63 -5.89 -24.33
N LYS A 70 -12.25 -5.71 -25.49
CA LYS A 70 -13.18 -6.68 -26.10
C LYS A 70 -12.44 -7.87 -26.70
N THR A 71 -11.23 -7.64 -27.17
CA THR A 71 -10.35 -8.66 -27.74
C THR A 71 -9.57 -9.28 -26.60
N ASP A 72 -9.46 -10.59 -26.61
CA ASP A 72 -8.72 -11.34 -25.60
C ASP A 72 -7.21 -11.23 -25.79
N TRP A 73 -6.71 -9.99 -25.84
CA TRP A 73 -5.32 -9.68 -26.09
C TRP A 73 -4.45 -10.29 -24.98
N PRO A 74 -3.37 -11.00 -25.33
CA PRO A 74 -2.54 -11.69 -24.36
C PRO A 74 -1.89 -10.70 -23.40
N ALA A 75 -1.91 -11.03 -22.11
CA ALA A 75 -1.10 -10.35 -21.10
C ALA A 75 0.24 -11.08 -20.97
N ARG A 76 1.35 -10.34 -20.84
CA ARG A 76 2.65 -10.90 -20.46
C ARG A 76 2.77 -11.00 -18.93
N PRO A 77 3.59 -11.94 -18.39
CA PRO A 77 3.91 -11.99 -16.96
C PRO A 77 4.54 -10.69 -16.47
N ILE A 78 4.60 -10.52 -15.14
CA ILE A 78 5.34 -9.41 -14.52
C ILE A 78 6.82 -9.59 -14.84
N ARG A 79 7.51 -8.51 -15.24
CA ARG A 79 8.93 -8.55 -15.59
C ARG A 79 9.73 -7.65 -14.69
N VAL A 80 10.77 -8.20 -14.08
CA VAL A 80 11.65 -7.46 -13.18
C VAL A 80 13.12 -7.61 -13.60
N GLY A 81 13.81 -6.48 -13.75
CA GLY A 81 15.25 -6.45 -13.97
C GLY A 81 16.02 -6.45 -12.66
N ILE A 82 17.11 -7.21 -12.57
CA ILE A 82 18.04 -7.27 -11.44
C ILE A 82 19.40 -6.71 -11.89
N GLY A 83 19.77 -5.57 -11.32
CA GLY A 83 21.05 -4.88 -11.50
C GLY A 83 21.78 -4.65 -10.17
N ILE A 84 21.81 -5.67 -9.30
CA ILE A 84 22.46 -5.65 -7.98
C ILE A 84 23.53 -6.75 -7.85
N ALA A 85 24.24 -6.80 -6.73
CA ALA A 85 25.19 -7.86 -6.39
C ALA A 85 24.54 -9.26 -6.42
N ASP A 86 25.29 -10.28 -6.83
CA ASP A 86 24.73 -11.61 -7.11
C ASP A 86 24.27 -12.29 -5.82
N GLU A 87 24.97 -12.05 -4.71
CA GLU A 87 24.62 -12.56 -3.39
C GLU A 87 23.25 -12.02 -2.92
N LEU A 88 23.00 -10.73 -3.13
CA LEU A 88 21.69 -10.12 -2.81
C LEU A 88 20.60 -10.58 -3.77
N ALA A 89 20.94 -10.73 -5.06
CA ALA A 89 20.02 -11.24 -6.05
C ALA A 89 19.55 -12.66 -5.73
N GLU A 90 20.46 -13.56 -5.34
CA GLU A 90 20.14 -14.92 -4.95
C GLU A 90 19.18 -14.97 -3.75
N LEU A 91 19.42 -14.16 -2.72
CA LEU A 91 18.51 -14.06 -1.57
C LEU A 91 17.08 -13.65 -1.99
N ILE A 92 16.94 -12.65 -2.87
CA ILE A 92 15.64 -12.17 -3.36
C ILE A 92 14.96 -13.18 -4.29
N LEU A 93 15.74 -13.91 -5.10
CA LEU A 93 15.24 -14.91 -6.03
C LEU A 93 14.78 -16.19 -5.30
N ASP A 94 15.48 -16.59 -4.25
CA ASP A 94 15.12 -17.75 -3.43
C ASP A 94 14.03 -17.44 -2.40
N ALA A 95 13.82 -16.16 -2.05
CA ALA A 95 12.71 -15.74 -1.22
C ALA A 95 11.36 -16.09 -1.86
N PRO A 96 10.36 -16.54 -1.06
CA PRO A 96 9.08 -16.95 -1.60
C PRO A 96 8.36 -15.74 -2.23
N GLY A 97 7.84 -15.94 -3.45
CA GLY A 97 7.03 -14.96 -4.20
C GLY A 97 5.53 -15.27 -4.23
N ALA A 98 4.71 -14.30 -4.62
CA ALA A 98 3.25 -14.43 -4.83
C ALA A 98 2.91 -14.57 -6.31
N THR A 99 3.59 -13.79 -7.14
CA THR A 99 3.31 -13.68 -8.55
C THR A 99 4.34 -14.42 -9.37
N ASP A 100 3.93 -14.85 -10.56
CA ASP A 100 4.86 -15.38 -11.54
C ASP A 100 5.56 -14.19 -12.22
N VAL A 101 6.82 -14.01 -11.81
CA VAL A 101 7.70 -12.93 -12.23
C VAL A 101 8.78 -13.52 -13.13
N GLU A 102 8.89 -12.98 -14.34
CA GLU A 102 10.03 -13.20 -15.22
C GLU A 102 11.18 -12.28 -14.79
N TRP A 103 12.33 -12.88 -14.48
CA TRP A 103 13.52 -12.18 -13.99
C TRP A 103 14.54 -11.97 -15.11
N PHE A 104 15.08 -10.76 -15.21
CA PHE A 104 16.07 -10.38 -16.22
C PHE A 104 17.33 -9.86 -15.55
N SER A 105 18.51 -10.31 -15.97
CA SER A 105 19.75 -9.63 -15.60
C SER A 105 19.87 -8.34 -16.41
N VAL A 106 20.18 -7.22 -15.74
CA VAL A 106 20.36 -5.92 -16.39
C VAL A 106 21.69 -5.28 -15.97
N PRO A 107 22.29 -4.40 -16.82
CA PRO A 107 23.53 -3.72 -16.48
C PRO A 107 23.38 -2.82 -15.24
N ARG A 108 24.28 -2.97 -14.26
CA ARG A 108 24.26 -2.21 -12.98
C ARG A 108 24.49 -0.70 -13.13
N ASN A 109 25.16 -0.27 -14.21
CA ASN A 109 25.58 1.12 -14.42
C ASN A 109 24.65 1.92 -15.37
N GLN A 110 23.43 1.44 -15.59
CA GLN A 110 22.45 2.13 -16.44
C GLN A 110 21.29 2.65 -15.61
N GLU A 111 20.72 3.77 -16.06
CA GLU A 111 19.54 4.37 -15.46
C GLU A 111 18.34 3.42 -15.50
N ALA A 112 17.72 3.19 -14.34
CA ALA A 112 16.66 2.19 -14.16
C ALA A 112 15.44 2.45 -15.06
N GLU A 113 15.03 3.72 -15.24
CA GLU A 113 13.92 4.08 -16.14
C GLU A 113 14.21 3.70 -17.60
N LYS A 114 15.43 3.97 -18.06
CA LYS A 114 15.88 3.61 -19.41
C LYS A 114 15.88 2.10 -19.59
N LEU A 115 16.30 1.34 -18.57
CA LEU A 115 16.24 -0.11 -18.56
C LEU A 115 14.79 -0.62 -18.62
N CYS A 116 13.89 -0.06 -17.81
CA CYS A 116 12.46 -0.40 -17.83
C CYS A 116 11.88 -0.25 -19.25
N ARG A 117 12.16 0.86 -19.93
CA ARG A 117 11.66 1.11 -21.29
C ARG A 117 12.32 0.21 -22.34
N SER A 118 13.64 0.06 -22.29
CA SER A 118 14.40 -0.66 -23.32
C SER A 118 14.11 -2.17 -23.32
N TYR A 119 13.87 -2.74 -22.14
CA TYR A 119 13.60 -4.16 -21.96
C TYR A 119 12.11 -4.49 -21.73
N GLY A 120 11.25 -3.46 -21.69
CA GLY A 120 9.83 -3.62 -21.39
C GLY A 120 9.58 -4.25 -20.02
N LEU A 121 10.30 -3.78 -18.99
CA LEU A 121 10.19 -4.25 -17.61
C LEU A 121 9.13 -3.46 -16.84
N ASP A 122 8.52 -4.10 -15.84
CA ASP A 122 7.58 -3.43 -14.93
C ASP A 122 8.32 -2.75 -13.78
N ALA A 123 9.43 -3.34 -13.34
CA ALA A 123 10.35 -2.75 -12.37
C ALA A 123 11.81 -3.16 -12.63
N VAL A 124 12.75 -2.39 -12.10
CA VAL A 124 14.20 -2.66 -12.11
C VAL A 124 14.73 -2.44 -10.69
N ILE A 125 15.55 -3.36 -10.23
CA ILE A 125 16.24 -3.28 -8.94
C ILE A 125 17.69 -2.87 -9.22
N THR A 126 18.13 -1.78 -8.61
CA THR A 126 19.51 -1.29 -8.67
C THR A 126 20.08 -1.13 -7.27
N SER A 127 21.41 -1.13 -7.15
CA SER A 127 22.09 -0.84 -5.88
C SER A 127 22.57 0.59 -5.87
N ASP A 128 22.49 1.25 -4.71
CA ASP A 128 23.19 2.51 -4.48
C ASP A 128 24.66 2.26 -4.10
N ARG A 129 25.40 3.33 -3.79
CA ARG A 129 26.83 3.26 -3.43
C ARG A 129 27.06 2.67 -2.04
N ASP A 130 26.06 2.72 -1.17
CA ASP A 130 26.11 2.31 0.23
C ASP A 130 25.56 0.88 0.42
N GLY A 131 25.34 0.15 -0.69
CA GLY A 131 24.80 -1.22 -0.68
C GLY A 131 23.29 -1.29 -0.42
N GLY A 132 22.60 -0.15 -0.38
CA GLY A 132 21.15 -0.09 -0.42
C GLY A 132 20.60 -0.53 -1.77
N ILE A 133 19.31 -0.78 -1.83
CA ILE A 133 18.61 -1.16 -3.07
C ILE A 133 17.48 -0.18 -3.37
N THR A 134 17.33 0.12 -4.66
CA THR A 134 16.24 0.93 -5.19
C THR A 134 15.45 0.12 -6.21
N ILE A 135 14.16 -0.02 -5.97
CA ILE A 135 13.20 -0.66 -6.89
C ILE A 135 12.51 0.45 -7.67
N THR A 136 12.86 0.65 -8.94
CA THR A 136 12.24 1.67 -9.80
C THR A 136 11.21 1.02 -10.72
N THR A 137 10.03 1.62 -10.84
CA THR A 137 8.94 1.15 -11.71
C THR A 137 8.87 1.94 -13.01
N LEU A 138 8.24 1.39 -14.04
CA LEU A 138 8.08 2.10 -15.31
C LEU A 138 7.09 3.27 -15.19
N GLU A 139 7.53 4.49 -15.52
CA GLU A 139 6.68 5.67 -15.69
C GLU A 139 6.62 6.15 -17.14
N ASN A 140 5.42 6.56 -17.53
CA ASN A 140 5.13 7.16 -18.82
C ASN A 140 4.85 8.65 -18.61
N ARG A 141 5.22 9.48 -19.58
CA ARG A 141 5.05 10.95 -19.47
C ARG A 141 3.58 11.32 -19.22
N GLY A 142 3.32 12.04 -18.14
CA GLY A 142 1.96 12.46 -17.75
C GLY A 142 1.11 11.36 -17.14
N MET A 143 1.73 10.22 -16.81
CA MET A 143 1.14 9.06 -16.17
C MET A 143 2.01 8.69 -14.96
N ASP A 144 2.21 9.68 -14.11
CA ASP A 144 3.13 9.59 -12.98
C ASP A 144 2.49 8.75 -11.85
N ALA A 145 3.34 8.20 -11.00
CA ALA A 145 2.91 7.54 -9.79
C ALA A 145 2.25 8.51 -8.83
N THR A 146 1.35 7.99 -7.99
CA THR A 146 0.76 8.81 -6.92
C THR A 146 1.66 8.93 -5.69
N TRP A 147 2.61 8.03 -5.53
CA TRP A 147 3.58 8.06 -4.44
C TRP A 147 4.98 7.99 -5.02
N TYR A 148 5.79 9.02 -4.85
CA TYR A 148 7.15 9.00 -5.42
C TYR A 148 7.98 7.82 -4.89
N ASP A 149 8.14 7.72 -3.56
CA ASP A 149 8.97 6.68 -2.94
C ASP A 149 8.33 6.07 -1.69
N TRP A 150 8.02 4.77 -1.71
CA TRP A 150 7.48 4.06 -0.53
C TRP A 150 8.52 3.90 0.61
N GLY A 151 9.81 3.98 0.30
CA GLY A 151 10.91 3.96 1.26
C GLY A 151 10.89 5.17 2.20
N ASN A 152 10.19 6.23 1.82
CA ASN A 152 10.03 7.46 2.58
C ASN A 152 8.55 7.73 2.89
N SER A 153 8.29 8.49 3.95
CA SER A 153 6.94 9.00 4.21
C SER A 153 6.54 9.95 3.08
N ALA A 154 5.32 9.78 2.56
CA ALA A 154 4.78 10.72 1.58
C ALA A 154 4.61 12.10 2.22
N PRO A 155 4.68 13.20 1.45
CA PRO A 155 4.33 14.49 2.01
C PRO A 155 2.88 14.46 2.52
N LEU A 156 2.69 14.96 3.73
CA LEU A 156 1.48 14.74 4.49
C LEU A 156 0.30 15.56 3.95
N SER A 157 -0.79 14.88 3.62
CA SER A 157 -2.05 15.44 3.13
C SER A 157 -3.18 14.42 3.30
N TYR A 158 -4.43 14.84 3.10
CA TYR A 158 -5.57 13.92 3.16
C TYR A 158 -5.45 12.80 2.11
N VAL A 159 -5.02 13.15 0.89
CA VAL A 159 -4.88 12.20 -0.22
C VAL A 159 -3.71 11.24 -0.03
N THR A 160 -2.67 11.62 0.70
CA THR A 160 -1.58 10.69 1.04
C THR A 160 -1.94 9.84 2.25
N ALA A 161 -2.72 10.34 3.21
CA ALA A 161 -3.27 9.53 4.30
C ALA A 161 -4.29 8.49 3.80
N PHE A 162 -5.17 8.83 2.86
CA PHE A 162 -6.19 7.94 2.29
C PHE A 162 -6.11 7.89 0.76
N PRO A 163 -5.07 7.24 0.21
CA PRO A 163 -4.81 7.30 -1.22
C PRO A 163 -5.79 6.45 -2.02
N VAL A 164 -6.28 7.01 -3.14
CA VAL A 164 -7.11 6.28 -4.11
C VAL A 164 -6.28 5.31 -4.95
N ARG A 165 -4.98 5.60 -5.12
CA ARG A 165 -3.99 4.80 -5.84
C ARG A 165 -2.77 4.58 -4.95
N LEU A 166 -2.22 3.38 -4.98
CA LEU A 166 -1.08 3.01 -4.14
C LEU A 166 0.22 2.90 -4.92
N ASP A 167 0.21 3.02 -6.24
CA ASP A 167 1.40 2.80 -7.06
C ASP A 167 2.52 3.81 -6.77
N CYS A 168 3.76 3.32 -6.80
CA CYS A 168 4.95 4.12 -6.58
C CYS A 168 5.75 4.39 -7.86
N SER A 169 6.60 5.41 -7.85
CA SER A 169 7.68 5.55 -8.84
C SER A 169 8.84 4.64 -8.43
N GLN A 170 9.22 4.66 -7.15
CA GLN A 170 10.29 3.83 -6.60
C GLN A 170 10.05 3.35 -5.16
N VAL A 171 10.95 2.47 -4.71
CA VAL A 171 11.10 2.06 -3.31
C VAL A 171 12.59 2.08 -2.97
N THR A 172 13.01 3.01 -2.13
CA THR A 172 14.40 3.13 -1.67
C THR A 172 14.58 2.43 -0.32
N LEU A 173 15.49 1.47 -0.25
CA LEU A 173 15.79 0.72 0.96
C LEU A 173 17.28 0.94 1.28
N ALA A 174 17.54 1.75 2.30
CA ALA A 174 18.91 2.11 2.68
C ALA A 174 19.68 0.87 3.13
N GLY A 175 20.93 0.79 2.68
CA GLY A 175 21.88 -0.23 3.11
C GLY A 175 22.43 0.05 4.51
N ASN A 176 23.34 -0.81 4.96
CA ASN A 176 24.10 -0.53 6.17
C ASN A 176 25.34 0.29 5.80
N PRO A 177 25.50 1.53 6.30
CA PRO A 177 26.69 2.34 6.03
C PRO A 177 27.99 1.68 6.50
N ASP A 178 27.91 0.76 7.46
CA ASP A 178 29.07 0.03 7.99
C ASP A 178 29.52 -1.12 7.06
N GLY A 179 28.84 -1.34 5.94
CA GLY A 179 29.17 -2.36 4.94
C GLY A 179 28.75 -3.79 5.30
N GLU A 180 28.18 -3.99 6.48
CA GLU A 180 27.62 -5.29 6.87
C GLU A 180 26.37 -5.65 6.04
N PRO A 181 26.16 -6.93 5.70
CA PRO A 181 24.95 -7.35 5.00
C PRO A 181 23.69 -6.98 5.77
N TRP A 182 22.92 -6.02 5.27
CA TRP A 182 21.64 -5.61 5.87
C TRP A 182 20.47 -6.51 5.46
N LEU A 183 20.66 -7.30 4.40
CA LEU A 183 19.65 -8.19 3.85
C LEU A 183 19.95 -9.64 4.22
N ASP A 184 19.07 -10.23 5.02
CA ASP A 184 19.06 -11.67 5.32
C ASP A 184 17.88 -12.37 4.64
N ALA A 185 17.73 -13.68 4.86
CA ALA A 185 16.64 -14.46 4.28
C ALA A 185 15.24 -13.99 4.73
N ALA A 186 15.09 -13.44 5.94
CA ALA A 186 13.81 -12.95 6.45
C ALA A 186 13.45 -11.62 5.80
N GLN A 187 14.39 -10.69 5.71
CA GLN A 187 14.23 -9.40 5.04
C GLN A 187 14.06 -9.57 3.53
N ALA A 188 14.71 -10.55 2.91
CA ALA A 188 14.51 -10.87 1.50
C ALA A 188 13.04 -11.22 1.18
N VAL A 189 12.28 -11.81 2.12
CA VAL A 189 10.84 -12.06 1.96
C VAL A 189 10.04 -10.75 1.90
N VAL A 190 10.38 -9.78 2.75
CA VAL A 190 9.75 -8.45 2.76
C VAL A 190 10.08 -7.69 1.48
N VAL A 191 11.35 -7.67 1.10
CA VAL A 191 11.84 -7.03 -0.14
C VAL A 191 11.18 -7.66 -1.37
N ARG A 192 11.10 -8.99 -1.44
CA ARG A 192 10.41 -9.70 -2.53
C ARG A 192 8.93 -9.31 -2.62
N ALA A 193 8.24 -9.20 -1.48
CA ALA A 193 6.85 -8.76 -1.47
C ALA A 193 6.69 -7.30 -1.94
N LEU A 194 7.61 -6.41 -1.58
CA LEU A 194 7.63 -5.02 -2.06
C LEU A 194 7.88 -4.94 -3.57
N ILE A 195 8.84 -5.70 -4.10
CA ILE A 195 9.13 -5.76 -5.55
C ILE A 195 7.88 -6.16 -6.32
N GLU A 196 7.21 -7.23 -5.90
CA GLU A 196 6.00 -7.71 -6.57
C GLU A 196 4.86 -6.72 -6.47
N ALA A 197 4.65 -6.10 -5.29
CA ALA A 197 3.63 -5.08 -5.11
C ALA A 197 3.89 -3.86 -6.01
N ALA A 198 5.12 -3.34 -6.04
CA ALA A 198 5.51 -2.21 -6.88
C ALA A 198 5.35 -2.53 -8.37
N ALA A 199 5.83 -3.69 -8.82
CA ALA A 199 5.75 -4.11 -10.21
C ALA A 199 4.29 -4.33 -10.66
N VAL A 200 3.45 -4.96 -9.84
CA VAL A 200 2.02 -5.15 -10.13
C VAL A 200 1.27 -3.81 -10.15
N LEU A 201 1.49 -2.95 -9.16
CA LEU A 201 0.83 -1.64 -9.08
C LEU A 201 1.31 -0.67 -10.15
N SER A 202 2.52 -0.85 -10.70
CA SER A 202 2.98 -0.11 -11.88
C SER A 202 2.04 -0.30 -13.08
N ARG A 203 1.28 -1.40 -13.13
CA ARG A 203 0.25 -1.67 -14.16
C ARG A 203 -1.12 -1.08 -13.83
N SER A 204 -1.21 -0.10 -12.94
CA SER A 204 -2.44 0.67 -12.70
C SER A 204 -2.98 1.24 -14.02
N PRO A 205 -4.31 1.33 -14.24
CA PRO A 205 -4.89 1.92 -15.45
C PRO A 205 -4.41 3.35 -15.75
N SER A 206 -3.97 4.08 -14.72
CA SER A 206 -3.40 5.42 -14.84
C SER A 206 -1.91 5.44 -15.20
N ARG A 207 -1.26 4.28 -15.30
CA ARG A 207 0.18 4.10 -15.57
C ARG A 207 0.48 3.37 -16.89
N VAL A 208 -0.56 2.88 -17.57
CA VAL A 208 -0.46 2.01 -18.76
C VAL A 208 -0.96 2.74 -19.99
N THR A 209 -0.10 2.84 -21.00
CA THR A 209 -0.42 3.41 -22.32
C THR A 209 -1.03 2.35 -23.24
N ILE A 210 -1.57 2.75 -24.40
CA ILE A 210 -1.96 1.78 -25.44
C ILE A 210 -0.75 0.96 -25.91
N ASP A 211 0.40 1.59 -26.08
CA ASP A 211 1.61 0.91 -26.56
C ASP A 211 2.06 -0.17 -25.56
N ASP A 212 1.94 0.09 -24.26
CA ASP A 212 2.13 -0.90 -23.21
C ASP A 212 1.15 -2.09 -23.35
N GLU A 213 -0.15 -1.79 -23.52
CA GLU A 213 -1.17 -2.85 -23.69
C GLU A 213 -0.90 -3.70 -24.94
N LEU A 214 -0.46 -3.09 -26.05
CA LEU A 214 -0.07 -3.78 -27.28
C LEU A 214 1.13 -4.70 -27.07
N GLN A 215 2.09 -4.30 -26.23
CA GLN A 215 3.23 -5.12 -25.83
C GLN A 215 2.88 -6.17 -24.76
N GLY A 216 1.60 -6.27 -24.37
CA GLY A 216 1.09 -7.23 -23.40
C GLY A 216 1.17 -6.77 -21.95
N ARG A 217 1.67 -5.56 -21.67
CA ARG A 217 1.65 -4.95 -20.34
C ARG A 217 0.25 -4.39 -20.08
N ARG A 218 -0.70 -5.28 -19.78
CA ARG A 218 -2.10 -4.91 -19.60
C ARG A 218 -2.34 -4.24 -18.25
N ALA A 219 -3.25 -3.26 -18.24
CA ALA A 219 -3.72 -2.66 -17.00
C ALA A 219 -4.32 -3.73 -16.07
N LEU A 220 -3.79 -3.77 -14.85
CA LEU A 220 -4.29 -4.59 -13.75
C LEU A 220 -5.17 -3.72 -12.86
N GLY A 221 -6.36 -4.19 -12.55
CA GLY A 221 -7.30 -3.44 -11.74
C GLY A 221 -8.42 -4.29 -11.19
N ILE A 222 -9.04 -3.79 -10.13
CA ILE A 222 -9.98 -4.49 -9.24
C ILE A 222 -11.28 -4.92 -9.96
N ALA A 223 -11.52 -4.43 -11.18
CA ALA A 223 -12.77 -4.61 -11.92
C ALA A 223 -12.71 -5.63 -13.09
N ARG A 224 -11.58 -6.29 -13.36
CA ARG A 224 -11.41 -7.12 -14.59
C ARG A 224 -11.54 -8.64 -14.42
N ALA A 225 -12.22 -9.14 -13.40
CA ALA A 225 -12.52 -10.57 -13.29
C ALA A 225 -13.72 -11.00 -14.18
N LYS A 226 -13.60 -10.84 -15.50
CA LYS A 226 -14.41 -11.65 -16.43
C LYS A 226 -13.59 -12.85 -16.85
N GLN A 227 -13.97 -14.01 -16.32
CA GLN A 227 -13.44 -15.32 -16.69
C GLN A 227 -13.51 -15.49 -18.20
N SER A 228 -12.39 -15.84 -18.82
CA SER A 228 -12.32 -16.11 -20.25
C SER A 228 -11.61 -17.44 -20.46
N GLY A 229 -12.08 -18.18 -21.48
CA GLY A 229 -11.98 -19.63 -21.61
C GLY A 229 -10.57 -20.24 -21.62
N PHE A 230 -10.59 -21.57 -21.50
CA PHE A 230 -9.50 -22.54 -21.43
C PHE A 230 -8.16 -22.10 -22.06
N GLY A 231 -7.09 -22.21 -21.27
CA GLY A 231 -5.69 -22.00 -21.68
C GLY A 231 -5.04 -20.69 -21.21
N ARG A 232 -5.73 -19.89 -20.40
CA ARG A 232 -5.25 -18.58 -19.91
C ARG A 232 -4.69 -18.67 -18.50
N TYR A 233 -3.72 -17.81 -18.20
CA TYR A 233 -3.15 -17.61 -16.86
C TYR A 233 -4.25 -17.65 -15.79
N PRO A 234 -4.30 -18.69 -14.95
CA PRO A 234 -5.40 -18.90 -14.04
C PRO A 234 -5.09 -18.16 -12.75
N THR A 235 -5.56 -16.93 -12.62
CA THR A 235 -5.83 -16.42 -11.27
C THR A 235 -7.20 -15.78 -11.30
N GLY A 236 -8.24 -16.52 -10.89
CA GLY A 236 -9.55 -15.94 -10.53
C GLY A 236 -9.47 -14.96 -9.33
N ARG A 237 -8.27 -14.49 -8.99
CA ARG A 237 -7.94 -13.56 -7.93
C ARG A 237 -7.32 -12.34 -8.58
N ASP A 238 -7.78 -11.18 -8.15
CA ASP A 238 -7.19 -9.91 -8.53
C ASP A 238 -5.72 -9.85 -8.07
N PRO A 239 -4.74 -9.72 -8.99
CA PRO A 239 -3.33 -9.73 -8.63
C PRO A 239 -2.96 -8.59 -7.68
N VAL A 240 -3.63 -7.44 -7.76
CA VAL A 240 -3.40 -6.29 -6.87
C VAL A 240 -3.77 -6.67 -5.43
N GLN A 241 -4.96 -7.24 -5.24
CA GLN A 241 -5.41 -7.74 -3.94
C GLN A 241 -4.47 -8.79 -3.39
N TYR A 242 -4.01 -9.70 -4.25
CA TYR A 242 -3.20 -10.81 -3.83
C TYR A 242 -1.82 -10.36 -3.32
N VAL A 243 -1.11 -9.50 -4.06
CA VAL A 243 0.20 -8.98 -3.62
C VAL A 243 0.10 -8.10 -2.38
N LEU A 244 -0.95 -7.27 -2.26
CA LEU A 244 -1.12 -6.40 -1.09
C LEU A 244 -1.52 -7.19 0.16
N LYS A 245 -2.39 -8.20 0.04
CA LYS A 245 -2.70 -9.12 1.16
C LYS A 245 -1.47 -9.93 1.58
N ARG A 246 -0.62 -10.34 0.63
CA ARG A 246 0.67 -10.95 0.96
C ARG A 246 1.57 -9.98 1.72
N LEU A 247 1.67 -8.73 1.28
CA LEU A 247 2.50 -7.74 1.95
C LEU A 247 2.08 -7.57 3.42
N VAL A 248 0.76 -7.46 3.68
CA VAL A 248 0.18 -7.44 5.04
C VAL A 248 0.58 -8.69 5.83
N PHE A 249 0.47 -9.88 5.23
CA PHE A 249 0.85 -11.14 5.88
C PHE A 249 2.35 -11.17 6.22
N VAL A 250 3.22 -10.75 5.31
CA VAL A 250 4.66 -10.79 5.48
C VAL A 250 5.11 -9.87 6.61
N ILE A 251 4.59 -8.64 6.70
CA ILE A 251 4.93 -7.73 7.80
C ILE A 251 4.44 -8.22 9.17
N GLU A 252 3.32 -8.96 9.19
CA GLU A 252 2.79 -9.57 10.43
C GLU A 252 3.74 -10.63 11.01
N HIS A 253 4.50 -11.30 10.14
CA HIS A 253 5.46 -12.31 10.55
C HIS A 253 6.84 -11.71 10.85
N ALA A 254 7.30 -10.75 10.03
CA ALA A 254 8.60 -10.10 10.21
C ALA A 254 8.68 -9.30 11.52
N SER A 255 7.61 -8.58 11.87
CA SER A 255 7.58 -7.68 13.03
C SER A 255 7.57 -8.34 14.42
N ARG A 256 7.67 -9.68 14.52
CA ARG A 256 7.57 -10.41 15.79
C ARG A 256 8.90 -10.57 16.53
N GLY A 257 10.04 -10.21 15.94
CA GLY A 257 11.36 -10.56 16.46
C GLY A 257 12.40 -9.45 16.58
N THR A 258 12.14 -8.24 16.10
CA THR A 258 13.16 -7.18 15.99
C THR A 258 12.90 -6.03 16.96
N VAL A 259 13.97 -5.47 17.54
CA VAL A 259 13.91 -4.31 18.45
C VAL A 259 13.65 -3.01 17.67
N ALA A 260 14.16 -2.92 16.44
CA ALA A 260 13.96 -1.80 15.54
C ALA A 260 13.50 -2.31 14.17
N ALA A 261 12.51 -1.65 13.58
CA ALA A 261 12.00 -1.97 12.26
C ALA A 261 13.02 -1.61 11.17
N THR A 262 13.22 -2.53 10.21
CA THR A 262 14.10 -2.27 9.06
C THR A 262 13.45 -1.28 8.07
N HIS A 263 14.24 -0.71 7.15
CA HIS A 263 13.70 0.15 6.08
C HIS A 263 12.67 -0.58 5.21
N ALA A 264 12.89 -1.87 4.93
CA ALA A 264 11.96 -2.70 4.16
C ALA A 264 10.64 -2.92 4.92
N GLU A 265 10.72 -3.23 6.22
CA GLU A 265 9.53 -3.39 7.07
C GLU A 265 8.73 -2.09 7.16
N ARG A 266 9.39 -0.94 7.32
CA ARG A 266 8.72 0.37 7.35
C ARG A 266 8.04 0.71 6.02
N ALA A 267 8.73 0.52 4.89
CA ALA A 267 8.14 0.72 3.58
C ALA A 267 6.91 -0.19 3.37
N ALA A 268 7.02 -1.47 3.73
CA ALA A 268 5.91 -2.41 3.65
C ALA A 268 4.75 -2.06 4.58
N ALA A 269 5.04 -1.61 5.81
CA ALA A 269 4.04 -1.16 6.77
C ALA A 269 3.26 0.06 6.28
N ARG A 270 3.92 1.04 5.66
CA ARG A 270 3.27 2.20 5.06
C ARG A 270 2.27 1.82 3.98
N VAL A 271 2.68 0.96 3.05
CA VAL A 271 1.83 0.49 1.93
C VAL A 271 0.69 -0.37 2.46
N ALA A 272 0.96 -1.28 3.39
CA ALA A 272 -0.04 -2.11 4.03
C ALA A 272 -1.09 -1.27 4.78
N ALA A 273 -0.66 -0.28 5.57
CA ALA A 273 -1.55 0.64 6.27
C ALA A 273 -2.42 1.42 5.28
N ALA A 274 -1.82 1.95 4.21
CA ALA A 274 -2.55 2.67 3.17
C ALA A 274 -3.58 1.78 2.47
N PHE A 275 -3.21 0.54 2.10
CA PHE A 275 -4.12 -0.45 1.51
C PHE A 275 -5.32 -0.74 2.41
N LEU A 276 -5.06 -1.11 3.66
CA LEU A 276 -6.09 -1.53 4.61
C LEU A 276 -7.01 -0.39 5.07
N ALA A 277 -6.57 0.87 4.93
CA ALA A 277 -7.37 2.06 5.19
C ALA A 277 -8.22 2.51 3.98
N THR A 278 -8.33 1.68 2.95
CA THR A 278 -9.19 1.95 1.79
C THR A 278 -10.28 0.88 1.64
N PRO A 279 -11.45 1.23 1.05
CA PRO A 279 -12.46 0.24 0.67
C PRO A 279 -11.93 -0.81 -0.33
N LEU A 280 -10.85 -0.50 -1.05
CA LEU A 280 -10.23 -1.40 -2.01
C LEU A 280 -9.72 -2.67 -1.34
N ALA A 281 -9.44 -2.68 -0.03
CA ALA A 281 -8.81 -3.82 0.62
C ALA A 281 -9.61 -5.13 0.56
N LYS A 282 -10.95 -5.06 0.47
CA LYS A 282 -11.84 -6.24 0.44
C LYS A 282 -11.39 -7.34 1.41
N VAL A 283 -11.09 -6.93 2.65
CA VAL A 283 -10.76 -7.77 3.80
C VAL A 283 -11.79 -7.55 4.89
N ASP A 284 -12.02 -8.58 5.70
CA ASP A 284 -12.82 -8.48 6.91
C ASP A 284 -12.16 -7.57 7.97
N ASP A 285 -12.96 -7.10 8.91
CA ASP A 285 -12.54 -6.14 9.93
C ASP A 285 -11.46 -6.67 10.87
N ILE A 286 -11.46 -7.97 11.17
CA ILE A 286 -10.45 -8.59 12.03
C ILE A 286 -9.08 -8.56 11.34
N THR A 287 -9.03 -9.02 10.08
CA THR A 287 -7.82 -8.96 9.26
C THR A 287 -7.35 -7.51 9.08
N ARG A 288 -8.29 -6.58 8.84
CA ARG A 288 -7.99 -5.16 8.67
C ARG A 288 -7.36 -4.55 9.92
N LEU A 289 -7.98 -4.74 11.08
CA LEU A 289 -7.51 -4.21 12.35
C LEU A 289 -6.15 -4.81 12.72
N ARG A 290 -6.01 -6.14 12.63
CA ARG A 290 -4.74 -6.82 12.94
C ARG A 290 -3.59 -6.34 12.05
N GLY A 291 -3.86 -6.18 10.75
CA GLY A 291 -2.88 -5.66 9.80
C GLY A 291 -2.48 -4.21 10.11
N LEU A 292 -3.44 -3.34 10.45
CA LEU A 292 -3.14 -1.95 10.80
C LEU A 292 -2.38 -1.82 12.12
N GLU A 293 -2.74 -2.60 13.14
CA GLU A 293 -2.01 -2.59 14.42
C GLU A 293 -0.58 -3.09 14.26
N THR A 294 -0.37 -4.06 13.37
CA THR A 294 0.97 -4.50 12.96
C THR A 294 1.74 -3.37 12.28
N ALA A 295 1.13 -2.70 11.29
CA ALA A 295 1.77 -1.58 10.60
C ALA A 295 2.10 -0.43 11.56
N ALA A 296 1.22 -0.13 12.52
CA ALA A 296 1.45 0.89 13.54
C ALA A 296 2.52 0.48 14.58
N ARG A 297 2.77 -0.81 14.80
CA ARG A 297 3.92 -1.26 15.61
C ARG A 297 5.25 -0.95 14.91
N VAL A 298 5.27 -1.06 13.59
CA VAL A 298 6.48 -0.89 12.75
C VAL A 298 6.74 0.59 12.42
N ALA A 299 5.69 1.35 12.11
CA ALA A 299 5.76 2.73 11.61
C ALA A 299 4.79 3.68 12.36
N GLY A 300 4.54 3.44 13.66
CA GLY A 300 3.63 4.26 14.49
C GLY A 300 4.19 5.61 14.92
N ASP A 301 5.41 5.93 14.49
CA ASP A 301 6.03 7.24 14.54
C ASP A 301 5.70 8.09 13.29
N GLU A 302 4.88 7.58 12.37
CA GLU A 302 4.39 8.32 11.20
C GLU A 302 2.92 8.74 11.36
N PRO A 303 2.58 10.03 11.17
CA PRO A 303 1.23 10.53 11.44
C PRO A 303 0.18 9.88 10.54
N GLU A 304 0.49 9.60 9.27
CA GLU A 304 -0.42 8.94 8.32
C GLU A 304 -0.80 7.55 8.79
N VAL A 305 0.15 6.79 9.36
CA VAL A 305 -0.11 5.45 9.89
C VAL A 305 -1.03 5.53 11.10
N MET A 306 -0.84 6.52 11.98
CA MET A 306 -1.71 6.74 13.13
C MET A 306 -3.12 7.22 12.74
N LEU A 307 -3.25 8.09 11.74
CA LEU A 307 -4.53 8.51 11.18
C LEU A 307 -5.30 7.32 10.57
N ARG A 308 -4.62 6.46 9.81
CA ARG A 308 -5.19 5.24 9.23
C ARG A 308 -5.59 4.23 10.30
N LEU A 309 -4.77 4.04 11.33
CA LEU A 309 -5.10 3.18 12.47
C LEU A 309 -6.37 3.66 13.18
N ALA A 310 -6.47 4.96 13.45
CA ALA A 310 -7.68 5.53 14.05
C ALA A 310 -8.91 5.29 13.18
N ALA A 311 -8.81 5.53 11.87
CA ALA A 311 -9.91 5.32 10.94
C ALA A 311 -10.40 3.86 10.96
N VAL A 312 -9.48 2.90 10.94
CA VAL A 312 -9.83 1.47 11.03
C VAL A 312 -10.41 1.12 12.40
N ARG A 313 -9.88 1.66 13.50
CA ARG A 313 -10.41 1.40 14.84
C ARG A 313 -11.85 1.90 15.00
N PHE A 314 -12.19 3.09 14.48
CA PHE A 314 -13.59 3.53 14.43
C PHE A 314 -14.46 2.59 13.60
N SER A 315 -13.97 2.15 12.44
CA SER A 315 -14.70 1.20 11.59
C SER A 315 -14.99 -0.14 12.29
N CYS A 316 -14.15 -0.51 13.27
CA CYS A 316 -14.29 -1.71 14.09
C CYS A 316 -14.91 -1.44 15.48
N MET A 317 -15.56 -0.29 15.68
CA MET A 317 -16.22 0.11 16.95
C MET A 317 -15.26 0.11 18.17
N ARG A 318 -14.00 0.50 17.95
CA ARG A 318 -12.96 0.64 18.98
C ARG A 318 -12.72 2.11 19.33
N ASP A 319 -13.79 2.86 19.59
CA ASP A 319 -13.80 4.32 19.63
C ASP A 319 -12.77 4.93 20.59
N VAL A 320 -12.61 4.37 21.79
CA VAL A 320 -11.62 4.85 22.78
C VAL A 320 -10.20 4.71 22.22
N ALA A 321 -9.85 3.54 21.70
CA ALA A 321 -8.53 3.29 21.13
C ALA A 321 -8.29 4.05 19.81
N ALA A 322 -9.36 4.37 19.09
CA ALA A 322 -9.32 5.21 17.89
C ALA A 322 -9.03 6.67 18.27
N LEU A 323 -9.70 7.19 19.30
CA LEU A 323 -9.47 8.55 19.81
C LEU A 323 -8.04 8.71 20.34
N ASP A 324 -7.51 7.72 21.07
CA ASP A 324 -6.11 7.73 21.52
C ASP A 324 -5.13 7.81 20.33
N ALA A 325 -5.42 7.06 19.26
CA ALA A 325 -4.64 7.10 18.03
C ALA A 325 -4.72 8.46 17.32
N LEU A 326 -5.91 9.10 17.27
CA LEU A 326 -6.06 10.47 16.74
C LEU A 326 -5.31 11.51 17.56
N LEU A 327 -5.40 11.46 18.89
CA LEU A 327 -4.69 12.42 19.75
C LEU A 327 -3.17 12.27 19.63
N ARG A 328 -2.68 11.03 19.43
CA ARG A 328 -1.28 10.79 19.09
C ARG A 328 -0.92 11.37 17.71
N ALA A 329 -1.75 11.14 16.69
CA ALA A 329 -1.56 11.73 15.37
C ALA A 329 -1.53 13.27 15.43
N ASP A 330 -2.48 13.92 16.10
CA ASP A 330 -2.53 15.39 16.28
C ASP A 330 -1.20 15.96 16.81
N ARG A 331 -0.60 15.31 17.81
CA ARG A 331 0.70 15.73 18.37
C ARG A 331 1.82 15.62 17.33
N MET A 332 1.81 14.58 16.52
CA MET A 332 2.82 14.36 15.47
C MET A 332 2.66 15.38 14.34
N LEU A 333 1.42 15.62 13.93
CA LEU A 333 1.05 16.54 12.85
C LEU A 333 1.43 17.99 13.14
N ARG A 334 1.41 18.40 14.41
CA ARG A 334 1.76 19.78 14.81
C ARG A 334 3.21 20.18 14.51
N ASN A 335 4.11 19.20 14.42
CA ASN A 335 5.51 19.41 14.05
C ASN A 335 5.80 18.95 12.62
N ALA A 336 4.80 18.43 11.91
CA ALA A 336 4.98 17.87 10.58
C ALA A 336 4.86 18.95 9.50
N GLN A 337 5.65 18.79 8.43
CA GLN A 337 5.51 19.63 7.25
C GLN A 337 4.36 19.10 6.38
N MET A 338 3.29 19.89 6.29
CA MET A 338 2.16 19.61 5.39
C MET A 338 2.55 19.82 3.92
N HIS A 339 1.96 19.03 3.02
CA HIS A 339 2.15 19.23 1.58
C HIS A 339 1.58 20.60 1.17
N PRO A 340 2.40 21.51 0.60
CA PRO A 340 1.91 22.82 0.17
C PRO A 340 0.96 22.69 -1.02
N GLY A 341 -0.04 23.58 -1.09
CA GLY A 341 -0.94 23.69 -2.25
C GLY A 341 -2.05 22.63 -2.34
N ILE A 342 -2.16 21.71 -1.37
CA ILE A 342 -3.29 20.77 -1.30
C ILE A 342 -4.37 21.32 -0.37
N ASP A 343 -5.58 21.49 -0.90
CA ASP A 343 -6.75 21.86 -0.11
C ASP A 343 -7.32 20.62 0.59
N ASN A 344 -6.84 20.35 1.81
CA ASN A 344 -7.32 19.24 2.63
C ASN A 344 -8.79 19.40 3.06
N LEU A 345 -9.31 20.64 3.09
CA LEU A 345 -10.70 20.90 3.47
C LEU A 345 -11.63 20.41 2.37
N ALA A 346 -11.31 20.71 1.11
CA ALA A 346 -12.07 20.21 -0.04
C ALA A 346 -12.19 18.68 -0.06
N PHE A 347 -11.14 17.95 0.32
CA PHE A 347 -11.21 16.48 0.42
C PHE A 347 -12.08 16.00 1.57
N LEU A 348 -12.01 16.64 2.74
CA LEU A 348 -12.89 16.31 3.86
C LEU A 348 -14.36 16.59 3.50
N MET A 349 -14.64 17.72 2.87
CA MET A 349 -15.97 18.09 2.41
C MET A 349 -16.51 17.10 1.37
N SER A 350 -15.66 16.70 0.42
CA SER A 350 -16.02 15.65 -0.54
C SER A 350 -16.34 14.31 0.15
N GLU A 351 -15.67 13.96 1.25
CA GLU A 351 -15.98 12.75 2.01
C GLU A 351 -17.31 12.88 2.78
N LEU A 352 -17.63 14.06 3.31
CA LEU A 352 -18.92 14.34 3.95
C LEU A 352 -20.07 14.30 2.93
N GLU A 353 -19.87 14.88 1.75
CA GLU A 353 -20.91 14.98 0.71
C GLU A 353 -21.12 13.66 -0.05
N HIS A 354 -20.03 12.95 -0.38
CA HIS A 354 -20.05 11.78 -1.25
C HIS A 354 -19.63 10.47 -0.57
N GLY A 355 -19.42 10.51 0.75
CA GLY A 355 -19.13 9.31 1.55
C GLY A 355 -20.23 8.26 1.44
N THR A 356 -19.85 7.01 1.68
CA THR A 356 -20.78 5.88 1.79
C THR A 356 -21.12 5.60 3.24
N ASP A 357 -22.17 4.82 3.48
CA ASP A 357 -22.55 4.33 4.80
C ASP A 357 -21.57 3.28 5.39
N GLU A 358 -20.46 3.01 4.69
CA GLU A 358 -19.41 2.11 5.13
C GLU A 358 -18.74 2.64 6.42
N PRO A 359 -18.46 1.77 7.41
CA PRO A 359 -17.84 2.16 8.68
C PRO A 359 -16.49 2.89 8.55
N LEU A 360 -15.77 2.69 7.44
CA LEU A 360 -14.48 3.34 7.20
C LEU A 360 -14.62 4.83 6.87
N THR A 361 -15.74 5.26 6.27
CA THR A 361 -16.01 6.66 5.92
C THR A 361 -15.94 7.55 7.16
N LEU A 362 -16.63 7.15 8.24
CA LEU A 362 -16.60 7.85 9.53
C LEU A 362 -15.18 8.03 10.07
N GLY A 363 -14.39 6.96 10.04
CA GLY A 363 -13.00 6.97 10.48
C GLY A 363 -12.11 7.91 9.65
N ARG A 364 -12.33 7.97 8.33
CA ARG A 364 -11.60 8.86 7.41
C ARG A 364 -11.97 10.33 7.64
N VAL A 365 -13.25 10.63 7.88
CA VAL A 365 -13.71 11.97 8.26
C VAL A 365 -13.08 12.40 9.59
N ALA A 366 -13.09 11.52 10.60
CA ALA A 366 -12.46 11.77 11.90
C ALA A 366 -10.94 12.07 11.78
N ALA A 367 -10.25 11.31 10.94
CA ALA A 367 -8.84 11.55 10.63
C ALA A 367 -8.62 12.86 9.84
N GLY A 368 -9.50 13.20 8.89
CA GLY A 368 -9.45 14.46 8.15
C GLY A 368 -9.67 15.68 9.03
N ILE A 369 -10.61 15.62 9.98
CA ILE A 369 -10.80 16.65 11.01
C ILE A 369 -9.50 16.84 11.80
N THR A 370 -8.88 15.74 12.24
CA THR A 370 -7.63 15.78 13.01
C THR A 370 -6.49 16.40 12.20
N LEU A 371 -6.35 16.01 10.92
CA LEU A 371 -5.37 16.56 9.98
C LEU A 371 -5.53 18.08 9.81
N LEU A 372 -6.75 18.55 9.54
CA LEU A 372 -7.04 19.98 9.36
C LEU A 372 -6.88 20.78 10.65
N SER A 373 -7.19 20.16 11.78
CA SER A 373 -7.08 20.78 13.09
C SER A 373 -5.64 21.04 13.45
N ALA A 374 -4.71 20.15 13.10
CA ALA A 374 -3.31 20.14 13.56
C ALA A 374 -2.61 21.51 13.42
N GLY A 375 -2.78 22.18 12.29
CA GLY A 375 -2.17 23.49 12.01
C GLY A 375 -2.94 24.72 12.51
N LYS A 376 -4.12 24.55 13.11
CA LYS A 376 -5.02 25.65 13.49
C LYS A 376 -4.86 26.04 14.96
N SER A 377 -4.97 27.33 15.25
CA SER A 377 -5.15 27.85 16.61
C SER A 377 -6.49 27.40 17.22
N LEU A 378 -6.68 27.58 18.53
CA LEU A 378 -7.94 27.19 19.19
C LEU A 378 -9.16 27.96 18.66
N SER A 379 -9.00 29.23 18.28
CA SER A 379 -10.08 30.02 17.66
C SER A 379 -10.41 29.53 16.25
N GLU A 380 -9.39 29.25 15.44
CA GLU A 380 -9.58 28.69 14.09
C GLU A 380 -10.18 27.29 14.12
N LEU A 381 -9.86 26.50 15.15
CA LEU A 381 -10.46 25.19 15.37
C LEU A 381 -11.96 25.29 15.66
N ALA A 382 -12.41 26.31 16.39
CA ALA A 382 -13.84 26.55 16.64
C ALA A 382 -14.58 26.89 15.33
N TYR A 383 -13.98 27.72 14.46
CA TYR A 383 -14.55 28.01 13.14
C TYR A 383 -14.62 26.75 12.25
N LEU A 384 -13.54 25.96 12.18
CA LEU A 384 -13.54 24.68 11.44
C LEU A 384 -14.62 23.73 11.95
N ARG A 385 -14.79 23.64 13.27
CA ARG A 385 -15.84 22.82 13.88
C ARG A 385 -17.21 23.28 13.40
N ASP A 386 -17.51 24.57 13.48
CA ASP A 386 -18.83 25.08 13.13
C ASP A 386 -19.14 24.89 11.63
N GLU A 387 -18.13 25.02 10.76
CA GLU A 387 -18.21 24.71 9.32
C GLU A 387 -18.51 23.22 9.08
N VAL A 388 -17.67 22.32 9.62
CA VAL A 388 -17.85 20.86 9.47
C VAL A 388 -19.21 20.40 10.03
N LEU A 389 -19.64 20.96 11.17
CA LEU A 389 -20.94 20.61 11.76
C LEU A 389 -22.13 21.07 10.92
N ASP A 390 -22.00 22.16 10.18
CA ASP A 390 -23.06 22.58 9.27
C ASP A 390 -23.15 21.62 8.07
N ASP A 391 -22.02 21.26 7.47
CA ASP A 391 -21.96 20.32 6.35
C ASP A 391 -22.43 18.90 6.73
N MET A 392 -22.13 18.46 7.95
CA MET A 392 -22.63 17.20 8.49
C MET A 392 -24.16 17.09 8.47
N ARG A 393 -24.89 18.21 8.60
CA ARG A 393 -26.37 18.22 8.56
C ARG A 393 -26.92 17.88 7.18
N PHE A 394 -26.15 18.15 6.13
CA PHE A 394 -26.53 17.89 4.74
C PHE A 394 -25.95 16.57 4.20
N SER A 395 -25.07 15.92 4.96
CA SER A 395 -24.48 14.64 4.61
C SER A 395 -25.53 13.52 4.62
N ARG A 396 -25.79 12.94 3.45
CA ARG A 396 -26.81 11.88 3.28
C ARG A 396 -26.48 10.62 4.07
N TRP A 397 -25.20 10.25 4.15
CA TRP A 397 -24.79 9.00 4.82
C TRP A 397 -24.83 9.12 6.34
N LEU A 398 -24.87 10.33 6.91
CA LEU A 398 -25.04 10.59 8.35
C LEU A 398 -26.50 10.74 8.79
N SER A 399 -27.46 10.76 7.85
CA SER A 399 -28.89 10.86 8.17
C SER A 399 -29.36 9.63 8.95
N GLY A 400 -29.90 9.84 10.16
CA GLY A 400 -30.30 8.75 11.07
C GLY A 400 -29.13 8.04 11.77
N ARG A 401 -27.95 8.66 11.79
CA ARG A 401 -26.74 8.18 12.49
C ARG A 401 -26.29 9.19 13.54
N GLU A 402 -27.18 9.54 14.45
CA GLU A 402 -26.95 10.55 15.48
C GLU A 402 -25.74 10.20 16.38
N GLN A 403 -25.48 8.91 16.59
CA GLN A 403 -24.30 8.43 17.33
C GLN A 403 -22.98 8.81 16.63
N ASP A 404 -22.92 8.65 15.30
CA ASP A 404 -21.71 8.99 14.52
C ASP A 404 -21.50 10.51 14.47
N GLN A 405 -22.59 11.27 14.38
CA GLN A 405 -22.53 12.74 14.48
C GLN A 405 -22.01 13.18 15.86
N ALA A 406 -22.52 12.58 16.94
CA ALA A 406 -22.06 12.85 18.29
C ALA A 406 -20.58 12.50 18.48
N LEU A 407 -20.11 11.40 17.88
CA LEU A 407 -18.70 11.00 17.91
C LEU A 407 -17.80 12.05 17.23
N LEU A 408 -18.19 12.57 16.06
CA LEU A 408 -17.43 13.62 15.36
C LEU A 408 -17.38 14.92 16.18
N VAL A 409 -18.47 15.30 16.84
CA VAL A 409 -18.49 16.43 17.80
C VAL A 409 -17.51 16.18 18.96
N ASP A 410 -17.51 14.97 19.51
CA ASP A 410 -16.64 14.60 20.62
C ASP A 410 -15.15 14.58 20.23
N ILE A 411 -14.82 14.26 18.97
CA ILE A 411 -13.45 14.39 18.46
C ILE A 411 -12.96 15.84 18.56
N PHE A 412 -13.74 16.82 18.09
CA PHE A 412 -13.39 18.25 18.24
C PHE A 412 -13.17 18.63 19.71
N ARG A 413 -14.08 18.21 20.61
CA ARG A 413 -13.97 18.49 22.04
C ARG A 413 -12.69 17.91 22.64
N ASN A 414 -12.30 16.70 22.26
CA ASN A 414 -11.08 16.06 22.75
C ASN A 414 -9.81 16.73 22.21
N LEU A 415 -9.80 17.13 20.93
CA LEU A 415 -8.70 17.93 20.35
C LEU A 415 -8.54 19.27 21.07
N GLU A 416 -9.64 20.00 21.31
CA GLU A 416 -9.63 21.25 22.07
C GLU A 416 -9.11 21.05 23.50
N ARG A 417 -9.62 20.04 24.22
CA ARG A 417 -9.20 19.72 25.60
C ARG A 417 -7.72 19.38 25.67
N SER A 418 -7.23 18.54 24.77
CA SER A 418 -5.81 18.12 24.72
C SER A 418 -4.88 19.32 24.50
N ARG A 419 -5.27 20.28 23.66
CA ARG A 419 -4.46 21.48 23.40
C ARG A 419 -4.48 22.47 24.57
N ARG A 420 -5.64 22.61 25.22
CA ARG A 420 -5.75 23.46 26.42
C ARG A 420 -4.91 22.91 27.58
N SER A 421 -4.91 21.59 27.80
CA SER A 421 -4.12 20.97 28.86
C SER A 421 -2.61 21.14 28.63
N GLU A 422 -2.16 21.02 27.38
CA GLU A 422 -0.75 21.26 27.02
C GLU A 422 -0.35 22.73 27.18
N LYS A 423 -1.20 23.68 26.78
CA LYS A 423 -0.92 25.11 26.94
C LYS A 423 -0.85 25.56 28.41
N LEU A 424 -1.66 24.94 29.27
CA LEU A 424 -1.70 25.28 30.70
C LEU A 424 -0.60 24.59 31.51
N ALA A 425 0.25 23.77 30.89
CA ALA A 425 1.32 23.01 31.54
C ALA A 425 0.85 22.30 32.83
N LEU A 426 -0.41 21.86 32.87
CA LEU A 426 -0.89 21.05 33.97
C LEU A 426 -0.06 19.77 33.96
N PRO A 427 0.62 19.41 35.07
CA PRO A 427 1.41 18.19 35.12
C PRO A 427 0.52 17.02 34.69
N ARG A 428 0.97 16.26 33.68
CA ARG A 428 0.25 15.07 33.22
C ARG A 428 0.00 14.20 34.44
N SER A 429 -1.26 13.96 34.78
CA SER A 429 -1.60 13.02 35.84
C SER A 429 -1.15 11.63 35.39
N GLU A 430 0.01 11.17 35.85
CA GLU A 430 0.60 9.86 35.53
C GLU A 430 -0.22 8.67 36.09
N HIS A 431 -1.46 8.89 36.54
CA HIS A 431 -2.29 7.91 37.22
C HIS A 431 -3.10 6.96 36.30
N GLY A 432 -2.68 6.79 35.04
CA GLY A 432 -3.40 5.95 34.07
C GLY A 432 -2.82 4.55 33.81
N ASP A 433 -1.51 4.36 33.99
CA ASP A 433 -0.82 3.19 33.39
C ASP A 433 -0.45 2.07 34.37
N GLN A 434 -0.50 2.30 35.69
CA GLN A 434 -0.16 1.24 36.66
C GLN A 434 -1.27 0.20 36.86
N SER A 435 -2.51 0.50 36.46
CA SER A 435 -3.65 -0.43 36.63
C SER A 435 -3.80 -1.44 35.49
N ARG A 436 -2.97 -1.39 34.45
CA ARG A 436 -3.04 -2.31 33.29
C ARG A 436 -1.91 -3.34 33.21
N GLN A 437 -0.95 -3.33 34.13
CA GLN A 437 0.08 -4.38 34.24
C GLN A 437 -0.26 -5.49 35.24
N ALA A 438 -1.46 -5.48 35.85
CA ALA A 438 -1.87 -6.47 36.85
C ALA A 438 -3.17 -7.23 36.51
N ALA A 439 -3.58 -7.29 35.23
CA ALA A 439 -4.75 -8.06 34.79
C ALA A 439 -4.45 -8.90 33.55
#